data_AF-A0A661WIQ0-F1
#
_entry.id   AF-A0A661WIQ0-F1
#
_cell.length_a   1.000
_cell.length_b   1.000
_cell.length_c   1.000
_cell.angle_alpha   90.00
_cell.angle_beta   90.00
_cell.angle_gamma   90.00
#
_symmetry.space_group_name_H-M   'P 1'
#
loop_
_entity.id
_entity.type
_entity.pdbx_description
1 polymer ?
#
loop_
_entity_poly.entity_id
_entity_poly.type
_entity_poly.pdbx_seq_one_letter_code
_entity_poly.pdbx_strand_id
1 'polypeptide(L)'
;MTDLRQSLIKSEFSYLKVVAEKWELPFDAPDARQGMELLAETLFASNKLADVGNILSAEEVEALIWLDDRNGRETWDHFTRRFGEIREMGAGRLDRERPDLAPISPVEGLWYRALIARGFFESESGLLEFAYIP
;
A
#
# COMPACT_ATOMS: atom_id res chain seq x y z
N MET A 1 -6.63 -7.18 13.99
CA MET A 1 -5.42 -6.58 13.42
C MET A 1 -5.41 -7.03 11.97
N THR A 2 -5.52 -6.10 11.04
CA THR A 2 -5.59 -6.42 9.61
C THR A 2 -4.17 -6.59 9.13
N ASP A 3 -3.80 -7.80 8.72
CA ASP A 3 -2.44 -8.08 8.23
C ASP A 3 -2.29 -7.77 6.73
N LEU A 4 -1.04 -7.71 6.24
CA LEU A 4 -0.73 -7.53 4.82
C LEU A 4 -1.53 -8.44 3.88
N ARG A 5 -1.73 -9.73 4.21
CA ARG A 5 -2.51 -10.65 3.36
C ARG A 5 -3.97 -10.21 3.28
N GLN A 6 -4.56 -9.86 4.43
CA GLN A 6 -5.93 -9.36 4.50
C GLN A 6 -6.10 -8.04 3.76
N SER A 7 -5.10 -7.16 3.78
CA SER A 7 -5.10 -5.91 3.02
C SER A 7 -5.05 -6.11 1.51
N LEU A 8 -4.36 -7.16 1.04
CA LEU A 8 -4.17 -7.43 -0.38
C LEU A 8 -5.23 -8.36 -1.00
N ILE A 9 -6.08 -9.01 -0.19
CA ILE A 9 -7.01 -10.04 -0.67
C ILE A 9 -8.02 -9.56 -1.72
N LYS A 10 -8.35 -8.26 -1.72
CA LYS A 10 -9.27 -7.63 -2.68
C LYS A 10 -8.56 -6.82 -3.76
N SER A 11 -7.23 -6.87 -3.81
CA SER A 11 -6.45 -6.13 -4.78
C SER A 11 -6.57 -6.74 -6.17
N GLU A 12 -6.63 -5.87 -7.18
CA GLU A 12 -6.57 -6.24 -8.59
C GLU A 12 -5.19 -6.80 -8.94
N PHE A 13 -5.13 -7.71 -9.94
CA PHE A 13 -3.87 -8.33 -10.38
C PHE A 13 -2.83 -7.29 -10.84
N SER A 14 -3.25 -6.25 -11.58
CA SER A 14 -2.37 -5.18 -12.04
C SER A 14 -1.73 -4.42 -10.87
N TYR A 15 -2.45 -4.22 -9.77
CA TYR A 15 -1.88 -3.60 -8.57
C TYR A 15 -0.86 -4.52 -7.89
N LEU A 16 -1.17 -5.81 -7.72
CA LEU A 16 -0.24 -6.78 -7.14
C LEU A 16 1.06 -6.87 -7.94
N LYS A 17 0.97 -6.82 -9.27
CA LYS A 17 2.13 -6.77 -10.16
C LYS A 17 2.97 -5.51 -9.91
N VAL A 18 2.35 -4.34 -9.78
CA VAL A 18 3.06 -3.09 -9.44
C VAL A 18 3.77 -3.22 -8.10
N VAL A 19 3.12 -3.76 -7.07
CA VAL A 19 3.75 -3.95 -5.76
C VAL A 19 4.96 -4.88 -5.88
N ALA A 20 4.84 -6.00 -6.58
CA ALA A 20 5.96 -6.90 -6.81
C ALA A 20 7.13 -6.20 -7.53
N GLU A 21 6.86 -5.41 -8.57
CA GLU A 21 7.87 -4.62 -9.28
C GLU A 21 8.57 -3.61 -8.35
N LYS A 22 7.83 -2.94 -7.46
CA LYS A 22 8.40 -1.99 -6.49
C LYS A 22 9.33 -2.63 -5.46
N TRP A 23 9.12 -3.90 -5.17
CA TRP A 23 9.97 -4.68 -4.27
C TRP A 23 11.03 -5.51 -5.01
N GLU A 24 11.08 -5.40 -6.35
CA GLU A 24 11.95 -6.19 -7.22
C GLU A 24 11.76 -7.70 -7.05
N LEU A 25 10.51 -8.11 -6.86
CA LEU A 25 10.14 -9.51 -6.64
C LEU A 25 9.63 -10.15 -7.94
N PRO A 26 9.94 -11.43 -8.18
CA PRO A 26 9.34 -12.17 -9.27
C PRO A 26 7.83 -12.26 -9.05
N PHE A 27 7.06 -11.98 -10.09
CA PHE A 27 5.60 -12.07 -10.08
C PHE A 27 5.13 -12.93 -11.25
N ASP A 28 5.02 -14.23 -10.99
CA ASP A 28 4.48 -15.22 -11.92
C ASP A 28 3.33 -15.96 -11.24
N ALA A 29 2.11 -15.45 -11.45
CA ALA A 29 0.90 -16.02 -10.90
C ALA A 29 -0.21 -15.99 -11.96
N PRO A 30 -1.06 -17.03 -12.02
CA PRO A 30 -2.11 -17.11 -13.03
C PRO A 30 -3.32 -16.21 -12.71
N ASP A 31 -3.48 -15.80 -11.45
CA ASP A 31 -4.59 -14.97 -10.98
C ASP A 31 -4.21 -14.12 -9.74
N ALA A 32 -5.08 -13.18 -9.38
CA ALA A 32 -4.84 -12.24 -8.27
C ALA A 32 -4.73 -12.94 -6.91
N ARG A 33 -5.47 -14.03 -6.69
CA ARG A 33 -5.44 -14.74 -5.41
C ARG A 33 -4.09 -15.41 -5.19
N GLN A 34 -3.61 -16.13 -6.21
CA GLN A 34 -2.28 -16.76 -6.15
C GLN A 34 -1.16 -15.72 -6.15
N GLY A 35 -1.32 -14.61 -6.88
CA GLY A 35 -0.38 -13.49 -6.85
C GLY A 35 -0.26 -12.84 -5.48
N MET A 36 -1.37 -12.68 -4.75
CA MET A 36 -1.37 -12.12 -3.40
C MET A 36 -0.59 -13.01 -2.43
N GLU A 37 -0.85 -14.31 -2.44
CA GLU A 37 -0.13 -15.25 -1.55
C GLU A 37 1.36 -15.29 -1.87
N LEU A 38 1.71 -15.41 -3.17
CA LEU A 38 3.11 -15.37 -3.62
C LEU A 38 3.82 -14.10 -3.16
N LEU A 39 3.18 -12.94 -3.34
CA LEU A 39 3.74 -11.65 -2.97
C LEU A 39 3.95 -11.53 -1.45
N ALA A 40 2.94 -11.89 -0.65
CA ALA A 40 3.03 -11.84 0.80
C ALA A 40 4.15 -12.76 1.31
N GLU A 41 4.18 -14.02 0.86
CA GLU A 41 5.22 -14.98 1.25
C GLU A 41 6.62 -14.50 0.86
N THR A 42 6.79 -14.00 -0.37
CA THR A 42 8.09 -13.54 -0.86
C THR A 42 8.56 -12.29 -0.13
N LEU A 43 7.66 -11.35 0.19
CA LEU A 43 8.00 -10.16 0.99
C LEU A 43 8.48 -10.55 2.39
N PHE A 44 7.78 -11.45 3.07
CA PHE A 44 8.19 -11.93 4.40
C PHE A 44 9.52 -12.70 4.37
N ALA A 45 9.80 -13.45 3.29
CA ALA A 45 11.01 -14.24 3.17
C ALA A 45 12.26 -13.43 2.74
N SER A 46 12.08 -12.36 1.95
CA SER A 46 13.17 -11.67 1.25
C SER A 46 13.95 -10.65 2.09
N ASN A 47 13.58 -10.42 3.35
CA ASN A 47 14.13 -9.38 4.24
C ASN A 47 14.10 -7.95 3.63
N LYS A 48 13.41 -7.73 2.52
CA LYS A 48 13.34 -6.45 1.80
C LYS A 48 12.77 -5.32 2.67
N LEU A 49 11.90 -5.66 3.62
CA LEU A 49 11.36 -4.72 4.59
C LEU A 49 12.43 -4.12 5.52
N ALA A 50 13.55 -4.82 5.79
CA ALA A 50 14.62 -4.29 6.62
C ALA A 50 15.33 -3.08 5.97
N ASP A 51 15.34 -3.03 4.64
CA ASP A 51 15.97 -1.96 3.87
C ASP A 51 14.96 -0.90 3.40
N VAL A 52 13.71 -0.94 3.87
CA VAL A 52 12.64 -0.04 3.42
C VAL A 52 13.03 1.44 3.60
N GLY A 53 13.73 1.77 4.69
CA GLY A 53 14.19 3.14 4.97
C GLY A 53 15.17 3.70 3.93
N ASN A 54 15.83 2.83 3.15
CA ASN A 54 16.74 3.25 2.08
C ASN A 54 16.01 3.52 0.76
N ILE A 55 14.76 3.08 0.63
CA ILE A 55 13.95 3.14 -0.60
C ILE A 55 12.92 4.28 -0.54
N LEU A 56 12.53 4.68 0.67
CA LEU A 56 11.51 5.70 0.89
C LEU A 56 12.08 7.12 0.83
N SER A 57 11.28 8.05 0.33
CA SER A 57 11.55 9.49 0.45
C SER A 57 11.41 9.94 1.91
N ALA A 58 11.95 11.12 2.22
CA ALA A 58 11.81 11.69 3.57
C ALA A 58 10.33 11.90 3.95
N GLU A 59 9.48 12.31 2.99
CA GLU A 59 8.05 12.51 3.21
C GLU A 59 7.29 11.18 3.36
N GLU A 60 7.68 10.12 2.64
CA GLU A 60 7.12 8.78 2.82
C GLU A 60 7.45 8.21 4.21
N VAL A 61 8.68 8.43 4.70
CA VAL A 61 9.08 8.08 6.07
C VAL A 61 8.29 8.90 7.10
N GLU A 62 8.13 10.21 6.90
CA GLU A 62 7.32 11.05 7.78
C GLU A 62 5.88 10.54 7.88
N ALA A 63 5.27 10.16 6.76
CA ALA A 63 3.91 9.64 6.72
C ALA A 63 3.75 8.33 7.50
N LEU A 64 4.71 7.41 7.41
CA LEU A 64 4.69 6.16 8.18
C LEU A 64 4.86 6.40 9.68
N ILE A 65 5.84 7.21 10.09
CA ILE A 65 6.05 7.56 11.50
C ILE A 65 4.79 8.22 12.07
N TRP A 66 4.17 9.11 11.30
CA TRP A 66 2.96 9.81 11.73
C TRP A 66 1.76 8.88 11.94
N LEU A 67 1.64 7.82 11.13
CA LEU A 67 0.65 6.75 11.35
C LEU A 67 1.02 5.90 12.55
N ASP A 68 2.29 5.53 12.72
CA ASP A 68 2.78 4.73 13.85
C ASP A 68 2.50 5.42 15.20
N ASP A 69 2.76 6.73 15.29
CA ASP A 69 2.42 7.60 16.43
C ASP A 69 0.91 7.60 16.77
N ARG A 70 0.06 7.14 15.84
CA ARG A 70 -1.41 7.01 15.96
C ARG A 70 -1.85 5.56 16.03
N ASN A 71 -1.00 4.68 16.56
CA ASN A 71 -1.26 3.24 16.65
C ASN A 71 -1.44 2.59 15.27
N GLY A 72 -0.69 3.07 14.28
CA GLY A 72 -0.64 2.52 12.94
C GLY A 72 -1.85 2.81 12.05
N ARG A 73 -2.76 3.73 12.44
CA ARG A 73 -3.94 4.06 11.61
C ARG A 73 -4.49 5.47 11.86
N GLU A 74 -5.14 6.03 10.84
CA GLU A 74 -5.86 7.30 10.90
C GLU A 74 -6.96 7.35 9.83
N THR A 75 -7.99 8.16 10.04
CA THR A 75 -9.02 8.44 9.03
C THR A 75 -8.40 8.81 7.68
N TRP A 76 -8.93 8.21 6.61
CA TRP A 76 -8.39 8.38 5.25
C TRP A 76 -8.30 9.86 4.86
N ASP A 77 -9.37 10.61 5.12
CA ASP A 77 -9.46 12.05 4.84
C ASP A 77 -8.38 12.86 5.57
N HIS A 78 -8.10 12.55 6.84
CA HIS A 78 -7.08 13.30 7.58
C HIS A 78 -5.68 12.97 7.06
N PHE A 79 -5.43 11.70 6.76
CA PHE A 79 -4.16 11.24 6.23
C PHE A 79 -3.85 11.84 4.85
N THR A 80 -4.79 11.79 3.91
CA THR A 80 -4.58 12.33 2.55
C THR A 80 -4.55 13.86 2.51
N ARG A 81 -5.28 14.56 3.39
CA ARG A 81 -5.14 16.01 3.53
C ARG A 81 -3.74 16.43 3.95
N ARG A 82 -3.07 15.61 4.77
CA ARG A 82 -1.72 15.92 5.26
C ARG A 82 -0.63 15.50 4.27
N PHE A 83 -0.72 14.30 3.72
CA PHE A 83 0.35 13.69 2.94
C PHE A 83 0.05 13.56 1.44
N GLY A 84 -1.08 14.10 0.99
CA GLY A 84 -1.51 14.09 -0.41
C GLY A 84 -2.40 12.90 -0.77
N GLU A 85 -3.03 12.99 -1.93
CA GLU A 85 -4.03 12.01 -2.40
C GLU A 85 -3.41 10.92 -3.28
N ILE A 86 -4.17 9.85 -3.52
CA ILE A 86 -3.87 8.82 -4.51
C ILE A 86 -4.71 9.08 -5.76
N ARG A 87 -4.15 8.88 -6.96
CA ARG A 87 -4.95 8.83 -8.17
C ARG A 87 -5.73 7.53 -8.21
N GLU A 88 -7.05 7.63 -8.17
CA GLU A 88 -7.94 6.48 -8.34
C GLU A 88 -7.84 5.96 -9.80
N MET A 89 -7.28 4.77 -9.97
CA MET A 89 -7.02 4.13 -11.26
C MET A 89 -7.63 2.73 -11.32
N GLY A 90 -8.44 2.46 -12.35
CA GLY A 90 -8.80 1.08 -12.69
C GLY A 90 -7.60 0.32 -13.27
N ALA A 91 -7.65 -1.01 -13.23
CA ALA A 91 -6.55 -1.90 -13.66
C ALA A 91 -5.95 -1.54 -15.03
N GLY A 92 -6.79 -1.40 -16.07
CA GLY A 92 -6.31 -1.07 -17.41
C GLY A 92 -5.67 0.33 -17.54
N ARG A 93 -6.04 1.27 -16.65
CA ARG A 93 -5.42 2.60 -16.61
C ARG A 93 -4.09 2.56 -15.87
N LEU A 94 -4.01 1.80 -14.77
CA LEU A 94 -2.76 1.57 -14.02
C LEU A 94 -1.67 0.97 -14.93
N ASP A 95 -2.02 -0.07 -15.69
CA ASP A 95 -1.08 -0.74 -16.61
C ASP A 95 -0.55 0.19 -17.70
N ARG A 96 -1.40 1.09 -18.21
CA ARG A 96 -1.05 2.01 -19.30
C ARG A 96 -0.29 3.25 -18.82
N GLU A 97 -0.75 3.87 -17.74
CA GLU A 97 -0.26 5.18 -17.30
C GLU A 97 0.86 5.09 -16.26
N ARG A 98 1.05 3.92 -15.63
CA ARG A 98 2.13 3.66 -14.67
C ARG A 98 2.34 4.82 -13.66
N PRO A 99 1.27 5.28 -12.98
CA PRO A 99 1.35 6.31 -11.94
C PRO A 99 2.37 5.97 -10.84
N ASP A 100 2.63 4.68 -10.61
CA ASP A 100 3.60 4.19 -9.67
C ASP A 100 5.04 4.65 -9.99
N LEU A 101 5.38 4.92 -11.25
CA LEU A 101 6.72 5.39 -11.63
C LEU A 101 6.98 6.84 -11.22
N ALA A 102 5.93 7.63 -11.08
CA ALA A 102 6.00 9.01 -10.61
C ALA A 102 4.78 9.30 -9.72
N PRO A 103 4.81 8.85 -8.45
CA PRO A 103 3.73 9.11 -7.51
C PRO A 103 3.54 10.62 -7.30
N ILE A 104 2.29 11.08 -7.19
CA ILE A 104 1.97 12.49 -6.96
C ILE A 104 2.03 12.86 -5.47
N SER A 105 2.12 11.86 -4.59
CA SER A 105 2.11 12.05 -3.15
C SER A 105 2.86 10.92 -2.42
N PRO A 106 3.35 11.19 -1.18
CA PRO A 106 3.81 10.16 -0.26
C PRO A 106 2.80 9.03 -0.07
N VAL A 107 1.51 9.36 0.05
CA VAL A 107 0.44 8.35 0.20
C VAL A 107 0.42 7.39 -0.99
N GLU A 108 0.50 7.92 -2.22
CA GLU A 108 0.49 7.10 -3.43
C GLU A 108 1.77 6.26 -3.57
N GLY A 109 2.91 6.80 -3.16
CA GLY A 109 4.18 6.06 -3.13
C GLY A 109 4.17 4.89 -2.13
N LEU A 110 3.64 5.12 -0.92
CA LEU A 110 3.46 4.06 0.08
C LEU A 110 2.43 3.02 -0.35
N TRP A 111 1.35 3.46 -1.00
CA TRP A 111 0.31 2.58 -1.54
C TRP A 111 0.89 1.59 -2.56
N TYR A 112 1.64 2.05 -3.56
CA TYR A 112 2.24 1.15 -4.55
C TYR A 112 3.33 0.23 -4.00
N ARG A 113 3.74 0.40 -2.74
CA ARG A 113 4.61 -0.54 -2.01
C ARG A 113 3.87 -1.40 -0.99
N ALA A 114 2.53 -1.29 -0.90
CA ALA A 114 1.70 -1.96 0.10
C ALA A 114 2.15 -1.73 1.55
N LEU A 115 2.77 -0.57 1.83
CA LEU A 115 3.17 -0.18 3.19
C LEU A 115 2.04 0.52 3.96
N ILE A 116 1.00 0.93 3.25
CA ILE A 116 -0.28 1.37 3.80
C ILE A 116 -1.41 0.66 3.05
N ALA A 117 -2.57 0.56 3.68
CA ALA A 117 -3.80 0.11 3.06
C ALA A 117 -4.99 0.97 3.51
N ARG A 118 -6.09 0.90 2.75
CA ARG A 118 -7.35 1.59 3.01
C ARG A 118 -8.40 0.57 3.42
N GLY A 119 -9.10 0.82 4.52
CA GLY A 119 -10.10 -0.10 5.03
C GLY A 119 -11.14 0.60 5.89
N PHE A 120 -12.29 -0.04 6.07
CA PHE A 120 -13.37 0.49 6.88
C PHE A 120 -13.24 0.00 8.34
N PHE A 121 -13.31 0.92 9.29
CA PHE A 121 -13.27 0.62 10.73
C PHE A 121 -14.40 1.34 11.45
N GLU A 122 -14.89 0.74 12.54
CA GLU A 122 -15.86 1.38 13.42
C GLU A 122 -15.22 2.53 14.18
N SER A 123 -15.97 3.63 14.27
CA SER A 123 -15.65 4.82 15.04
C SER A 123 -16.89 5.31 15.78
N GLU A 124 -16.75 6.28 16.67
CA GLU A 124 -17.87 6.87 17.41
C GLU A 124 -18.95 7.48 16.49
N SER A 125 -18.56 7.93 15.30
CA SER A 125 -19.46 8.50 14.28
C SER A 125 -19.94 7.48 13.24
N GLY A 126 -19.63 6.19 13.43
CA GLY A 126 -20.01 5.10 12.53
C GLY A 126 -18.83 4.50 11.77
N LEU A 127 -19.13 3.79 10.68
CA LEU A 127 -18.11 3.14 9.85
C LEU A 127 -17.43 4.18 8.96
N LEU A 128 -16.12 4.37 9.16
CA LEU A 128 -15.30 5.31 8.39
C LEU A 128 -14.13 4.60 7.71
N GLU A 129 -13.58 5.23 6.67
CA GLU A 129 -12.36 4.76 6.03
C GLU A 129 -11.13 5.24 6.78
N PHE A 130 -10.16 4.34 6.93
CA PHE A 130 -8.87 4.61 7.53
C PHE A 130 -7.75 4.20 6.58
N ALA A 131 -6.69 4.99 6.57
CA ALA A 131 -5.36 4.52 6.21
C ALA A 131 -4.80 3.75 7.40
N TYR A 132 -4.15 2.61 7.15
CA TYR A 132 -3.48 1.84 8.20
C TYR A 132 -2.23 1.15 7.67
N ILE A 133 -1.29 0.87 8.57
CA ILE A 133 -0.12 0.02 8.31
C ILE A 133 -0.58 -1.45 8.44
N PRO A 134 -0.45 -2.27 7.37
CA PRO A 134 -0.82 -3.68 7.37
C PRO A 134 0.08 -4.60 8.20
#